data_AF-R9HNI7-F1
#
_entry.id   AF-R9HNI7-F1
#
_cell.length_a   1.000
_cell.length_b   1.000
_cell.length_c   1.000
_cell.angle_alpha   90.00
_cell.angle_beta   90.00
_cell.angle_gamma   90.00
#
_symmetry.space_group_name_H-M   'P 1'
#
loop_
_entity.id
_entity.type
_entity.pdbx_description
1 polymer ?
#
loop_
_entity_poly.entity_id
_entity_poly.type
_entity_poly.pdbx_seq_one_letter_code
_entity_poly.pdbx_strand_id
1 'polypeptide(L)'
;MSRFHNRNFELLEPYDAKVSCTVLRGERGSNTPDLPDKKYYDALKSVNNLVRDARKVQQTILMVGDITDIYVTNFQRMMRDDNFTVEELGAIAFGYTKLLEESNDVLTELKNVVNITTLSMTDKERMDVVERCHSKMKRYRNLVSYYTNKNISVSYLRAKKKNDLDRIMGLYGNKNERYW
;
A
#
# COMPACT_ATOMS: atom_id res chain seq x y z
N MET A 1 45.18 -22.53 21.86
CA MET A 1 45.40 -22.17 23.28
C MET A 1 45.42 -20.65 23.39
N SER A 2 44.86 -20.09 24.49
CA SER A 2 44.87 -18.66 24.93
C SER A 2 44.41 -17.58 23.91
N ARG A 3 43.39 -16.75 24.13
CA ARG A 3 43.09 -15.74 25.20
C ARG A 3 44.17 -14.65 25.37
N PHE A 4 43.78 -13.38 25.21
CA PHE A 4 43.79 -12.23 26.15
C PHE A 4 43.51 -10.93 25.34
N HIS A 5 42.38 -10.22 25.50
CA HIS A 5 41.94 -9.25 26.54
C HIS A 5 42.26 -7.76 26.29
N ASN A 6 41.24 -7.03 25.79
CA ASN A 6 40.63 -5.83 26.40
C ASN A 6 41.49 -4.59 26.81
N ARG A 7 41.26 -3.45 26.13
CA ARG A 7 40.88 -2.09 26.64
C ARG A 7 41.09 -1.04 25.53
N ASN A 8 40.10 -0.24 25.10
CA ASN A 8 39.37 0.90 25.70
C ASN A 8 40.04 2.29 25.45
N PHE A 9 39.27 3.16 24.78
CA PHE A 9 39.29 4.64 24.74
C PHE A 9 40.51 5.43 24.21
N GLU A 10 40.25 6.23 23.17
CA GLU A 10 40.63 7.66 22.92
C GLU A 10 40.23 8.00 21.46
N LEU A 11 39.95 9.23 21.01
CA LEU A 11 39.26 10.41 21.58
C LEU A 11 38.68 11.18 20.36
N LEU A 12 37.74 12.12 20.53
CA LEU A 12 37.05 12.80 19.41
C LEU A 12 37.89 13.93 18.73
N GLU A 13 37.33 14.47 17.64
CA GLU A 13 37.68 15.71 16.90
C GLU A 13 38.66 15.59 15.69
N PRO A 14 38.54 16.44 14.65
CA PRO A 14 37.34 17.05 14.09
C PRO A 14 37.20 16.86 12.55
N TYR A 15 36.10 17.37 12.01
CA TYR A 15 35.77 17.42 10.58
C TYR A 15 36.75 18.34 9.82
N ASP A 16 37.42 17.86 8.76
CA ASP A 16 38.24 18.71 7.89
C ASP A 16 37.94 18.46 6.40
N ALA A 17 37.82 19.54 5.64
CA ALA A 17 37.09 19.56 4.38
C ALA A 17 37.99 19.30 3.16
N LYS A 18 37.57 18.37 2.28
CA LYS A 18 38.06 18.31 0.89
C LYS A 18 36.90 18.24 -0.09
N VAL A 19 36.57 19.41 -0.65
CA VAL A 19 35.64 19.56 -1.77
C VAL A 19 36.43 19.83 -3.04
N SER A 20 36.44 18.88 -3.98
CA SER A 20 36.64 19.05 -5.44
C SER A 20 36.61 17.66 -6.06
N CYS A 21 35.46 17.20 -6.57
CA CYS A 21 34.88 17.56 -7.88
C CYS A 21 35.69 16.99 -9.06
N THR A 22 35.17 15.90 -9.65
CA THR A 22 35.11 15.73 -11.11
C THR A 22 34.15 14.59 -11.49
N VAL A 23 32.97 15.00 -11.94
CA VAL A 23 32.11 14.35 -12.96
C VAL A 23 32.02 12.81 -12.97
N LEU A 24 30.90 12.25 -12.49
CA LEU A 24 30.07 11.34 -13.30
C LEU A 24 28.60 11.32 -12.83
N ARG A 25 27.72 11.88 -13.68
CA ARG A 25 26.36 11.40 -14.00
C ARG A 25 25.30 11.31 -12.87
N GLY A 26 24.48 12.35 -12.79
CA GLY A 26 23.03 12.20 -13.03
C GLY A 26 22.14 11.61 -11.93
N GLU A 27 21.79 12.46 -10.97
CA GLU A 27 20.43 12.67 -10.41
C GLU A 27 19.59 11.55 -9.77
N ARG A 28 18.94 11.95 -8.66
CA ARG A 28 17.69 11.40 -8.08
C ARG A 28 17.72 9.93 -7.63
N GLY A 29 18.34 9.73 -6.46
CA GLY A 29 17.81 8.77 -5.50
C GLY A 29 16.39 9.18 -5.09
N SER A 30 15.40 8.40 -5.50
CA SER A 30 13.98 8.64 -5.23
C SER A 30 13.65 8.34 -3.78
N ASN A 31 13.13 9.33 -3.05
CA ASN A 31 12.36 9.09 -1.82
C ASN A 31 10.99 8.49 -2.19
N THR A 32 10.97 7.25 -2.66
CA THR A 32 9.76 6.42 -2.66
C THR A 32 9.43 6.09 -1.20
N PRO A 33 8.23 6.42 -0.68
CA PRO A 33 7.80 5.92 0.61
C PRO A 33 7.79 4.39 0.55
N ASP A 34 8.41 3.74 1.54
CA ASP A 34 8.54 2.29 1.61
C ASP A 34 7.15 1.65 1.80
N LEU A 35 6.48 1.34 0.69
CA LEU A 35 5.18 0.69 0.71
C LEU A 35 5.31 -0.66 1.42
N PRO A 36 4.49 -0.95 2.46
CA PRO A 36 4.66 -2.14 3.28
C PRO A 36 4.57 -3.42 2.44
N ASP A 37 5.63 -4.24 2.52
CA ASP A 37 5.78 -5.48 1.78
C ASP A 37 4.57 -6.41 1.90
N LYS A 38 4.26 -7.16 0.82
CA LYS A 38 3.18 -8.16 0.79
C LYS A 38 3.14 -9.08 2.02
N LYS A 39 4.31 -9.45 2.56
CA LYS A 39 4.47 -10.29 3.76
C LYS A 39 3.80 -9.69 5.01
N TYR A 40 3.74 -8.36 5.14
CA TYR A 40 3.07 -7.66 6.24
C TYR A 40 1.56 -7.91 6.22
N TYR A 41 0.94 -7.79 5.04
CA TYR A 41 -0.50 -8.04 4.88
C TYR A 41 -0.86 -9.53 4.94
N ASP A 42 0.00 -10.42 4.42
CA ASP A 42 -0.17 -11.87 4.55
C ASP A 42 -0.10 -12.31 6.03
N ALA A 43 0.75 -11.70 6.86
CA ALA A 43 0.79 -11.96 8.29
C ALA A 43 -0.49 -11.52 9.02
N LEU A 44 -1.00 -10.31 8.74
CA LEU A 44 -2.26 -9.82 9.32
C LEU A 44 -3.45 -10.77 9.01
N LYS A 45 -3.46 -11.37 7.82
CA LYS A 45 -4.50 -12.30 7.34
C LYS A 45 -4.66 -13.57 8.18
N SER A 46 -3.71 -13.88 9.07
CA SER A 46 -3.63 -15.16 9.81
C SER A 46 -4.25 -15.19 11.22
N VAL A 47 -4.85 -14.08 11.71
CA VAL A 47 -5.31 -13.93 13.11
C VAL A 47 -6.72 -14.48 13.37
N ASN A 48 -6.93 -15.14 14.52
CA ASN A 48 -8.11 -15.98 14.83
C ASN A 48 -8.16 -16.28 16.36
N ASN A 49 -9.23 -16.10 17.17
CA ASN A 49 -10.56 -15.48 17.02
C ASN A 49 -11.17 -15.07 18.40
N LEU A 50 -12.13 -14.13 18.44
CA LEU A 50 -13.14 -13.96 19.51
C LEU A 50 -14.46 -13.47 18.86
N VAL A 51 -15.56 -14.19 19.09
CA VAL A 51 -16.45 -14.67 18.00
C VAL A 51 -17.24 -13.61 17.19
N ARG A 52 -17.42 -12.37 17.67
CA ARG A 52 -18.14 -11.31 16.93
C ARG A 52 -17.21 -10.17 16.47
N ASP A 53 -16.49 -9.59 17.41
CA ASP A 53 -15.52 -8.50 17.19
C ASP A 53 -14.47 -8.96 16.16
N ALA A 54 -13.96 -10.20 16.31
CA ALA A 54 -12.98 -10.75 15.38
C ALA A 54 -13.50 -10.95 13.96
N ARG A 55 -14.81 -11.11 13.71
CA ARG A 55 -15.34 -11.21 12.33
C ARG A 55 -15.20 -9.90 11.59
N LYS A 56 -15.57 -8.77 12.20
CA LYS A 56 -15.42 -7.44 11.56
C LYS A 56 -13.97 -6.99 11.51
N VAL A 57 -13.15 -7.34 12.51
CA VAL A 57 -11.69 -7.16 12.48
C VAL A 57 -11.08 -7.95 11.32
N GLN A 58 -11.38 -9.24 11.20
CA GLN A 58 -10.90 -10.11 10.12
C GLN A 58 -11.35 -9.60 8.74
N GLN A 59 -12.62 -9.21 8.59
CA GLN A 59 -13.12 -8.60 7.35
C GLN A 59 -12.39 -7.30 7.01
N THR A 60 -12.09 -6.46 8.00
CA THR A 60 -11.33 -5.22 7.80
C THR A 60 -9.91 -5.52 7.32
N ILE A 61 -9.24 -6.50 7.92
CA ILE A 61 -7.90 -6.96 7.49
C ILE A 61 -7.93 -7.53 6.06
N LEU A 62 -8.91 -8.39 5.75
CA LEU A 62 -9.07 -8.97 4.42
C LEU A 62 -9.29 -7.89 3.35
N MET A 63 -10.07 -6.85 3.65
CA MET A 63 -10.29 -5.73 2.74
C MET A 63 -9.01 -4.93 2.44
N VAL A 64 -7.99 -4.92 3.32
CA VAL A 64 -6.68 -4.33 3.00
C VAL A 64 -5.88 -5.21 2.06
N GLY A 65 -5.94 -6.53 2.25
CA GLY A 65 -5.40 -7.48 1.26
C GLY A 65 -5.98 -7.22 -0.13
N ASP A 66 -7.32 -7.10 -0.23
CA ASP A 66 -8.00 -6.77 -1.48
C ASP A 66 -7.53 -5.42 -2.06
N ILE A 67 -7.37 -4.37 -1.24
CA ILE A 67 -6.88 -3.04 -1.68
C ILE A 67 -5.47 -3.15 -2.29
N THR A 68 -4.56 -3.82 -1.59
CA THR A 68 -3.17 -4.00 -2.04
C THR A 68 -3.12 -4.87 -3.30
N ASP A 69 -3.92 -5.95 -3.38
CA ASP A 69 -4.00 -6.81 -4.55
C ASP A 69 -4.57 -6.07 -5.77
N ILE A 70 -5.59 -5.22 -5.60
CA ILE A 70 -6.13 -4.36 -6.68
C ILE A 70 -5.04 -3.40 -7.17
N TYR A 71 -4.34 -2.71 -6.27
CA TYR A 71 -3.24 -1.81 -6.61
C TYR A 71 -2.15 -2.53 -7.40
N VAL A 72 -1.50 -3.53 -6.80
CA VAL A 72 -0.32 -4.19 -7.40
C VAL A 72 -0.69 -4.82 -8.75
N THR A 73 -1.82 -5.52 -8.82
CA THR A 73 -2.23 -6.22 -10.05
C THR A 73 -2.54 -5.25 -11.18
N ASN A 74 -3.27 -4.16 -10.91
CA ASN A 74 -3.68 -3.24 -11.97
C ASN A 74 -2.59 -2.23 -12.34
N PHE A 75 -1.77 -1.79 -11.38
CA PHE A 75 -0.63 -0.93 -11.70
C PHE A 75 0.40 -1.68 -12.57
N GLN A 76 0.68 -2.96 -12.28
CA GLN A 76 1.52 -3.80 -13.16
C GLN A 76 0.94 -4.00 -14.57
N ARG A 77 -0.39 -3.96 -14.74
CA ARG A 77 -1.04 -3.97 -16.06
C ARG A 77 -0.90 -2.62 -16.76
N MET A 78 -1.14 -1.51 -16.05
CA MET A 78 -0.99 -0.15 -16.56
C MET A 78 0.46 0.15 -17.02
N MET A 79 1.47 -0.39 -16.33
CA MET A 79 2.87 -0.32 -16.78
C MET A 79 3.18 -1.08 -18.09
N ARG A 80 2.27 -1.93 -18.58
CA ARG A 80 2.37 -2.68 -19.85
C ARG A 80 1.43 -2.15 -20.93
N ASP A 81 0.80 -1.01 -20.67
CA ASP A 81 -0.24 -0.41 -21.49
C ASP A 81 0.28 0.88 -22.14
N ASP A 82 0.55 0.82 -23.44
CA ASP A 82 1.08 1.94 -24.24
C ASP A 82 0.05 3.08 -24.44
N ASN A 83 -1.07 3.07 -23.71
CA ASN A 83 -2.01 4.16 -23.63
C ASN A 83 -1.75 5.12 -22.47
N PHE A 84 -0.82 4.85 -21.54
CA PHE A 84 -0.42 5.80 -20.49
C PHE A 84 0.97 6.39 -20.74
N THR A 85 1.17 7.66 -20.40
CA THR A 85 2.52 8.27 -20.33
C THR A 85 3.19 7.97 -18.98
N VAL A 86 4.50 8.21 -18.88
CA VAL A 86 5.26 8.02 -17.64
C VAL A 86 4.76 8.96 -16.54
N GLU A 87 4.38 10.19 -16.90
CA GLU A 87 3.80 11.19 -16.00
C GLU A 87 2.42 10.77 -15.50
N GLU A 88 1.58 10.21 -16.36
CA GLU A 88 0.28 9.66 -15.97
C GLU A 88 0.43 8.45 -15.04
N LEU A 89 1.37 7.54 -15.32
CA LEU A 89 1.69 6.42 -14.42
C LEU A 89 2.22 6.92 -13.07
N GLY A 90 3.03 7.97 -13.04
CA GLY A 90 3.48 8.61 -11.80
C GLY A 90 2.34 9.21 -10.98
N ALA A 91 1.41 9.92 -11.64
CA ALA A 91 0.22 10.47 -10.98
C ALA A 91 -0.73 9.36 -10.47
N ILE A 92 -0.86 8.25 -11.23
CA ILE A 92 -1.64 7.07 -10.84
C ILE A 92 -1.02 6.38 -9.62
N ALA A 93 0.30 6.18 -9.62
CA ALA A 93 1.04 5.62 -8.49
C ALA A 93 0.84 6.46 -7.22
N PHE A 94 1.00 7.78 -7.31
CA PHE A 94 0.77 8.69 -6.19
C PHE A 94 -0.67 8.60 -5.64
N GLY A 95 -1.67 8.49 -6.53
CA GLY A 95 -3.06 8.26 -6.13
C GLY A 95 -3.26 6.97 -5.34
N TYR A 96 -2.64 5.86 -5.78
CA TYR A 96 -2.67 4.61 -5.01
C TYR A 96 -1.92 4.71 -3.68
N THR A 97 -0.74 5.35 -3.63
CA THR A 97 0.01 5.56 -2.38
C THR A 97 -0.87 6.26 -1.33
N LYS A 98 -1.57 7.33 -1.71
CA LYS A 98 -2.49 8.04 -0.78
C LYS A 98 -3.63 7.14 -0.27
N LEU A 99 -4.20 6.29 -1.14
CA LEU A 99 -5.25 5.35 -0.73
C LEU A 99 -4.73 4.23 0.19
N LEU A 100 -3.48 3.82 0.03
CA LEU A 100 -2.81 2.82 0.87
C LEU A 100 -2.42 3.39 2.25
N GLU A 101 -1.90 4.61 2.31
CA GLU A 101 -1.62 5.35 3.55
C GLU A 101 -2.89 5.46 4.41
N GLU A 102 -3.98 6.00 3.84
CA GLU A 102 -5.29 6.14 4.50
C GLU A 102 -5.86 4.79 4.98
N SER A 103 -5.62 3.70 4.24
CA SER A 103 -6.03 2.35 4.64
C SER A 103 -5.18 1.80 5.79
N ASN A 104 -3.88 2.13 5.83
CA ASN A 104 -2.98 1.74 6.91
C ASN A 104 -3.29 2.48 8.24
N ASP A 105 -3.74 3.72 8.16
CA ASP A 105 -4.21 4.47 9.35
C ASP A 105 -5.43 3.80 9.99
N VAL A 106 -6.35 3.26 9.19
CA VAL A 106 -7.47 2.46 9.70
C VAL A 106 -7.02 1.14 10.32
N LEU A 107 -5.99 0.48 9.78
CA LEU A 107 -5.39 -0.69 10.45
C LEU A 107 -4.74 -0.32 11.78
N THR A 108 -4.14 0.86 11.87
CA THR A 108 -3.53 1.35 13.11
C THR A 108 -4.59 1.68 14.17
N GLU A 109 -5.70 2.33 13.78
CA GLU A 109 -6.89 2.52 14.63
C GLU A 109 -7.41 1.15 15.14
N LEU A 110 -7.57 0.17 14.23
CA LEU A 110 -8.04 -1.18 14.57
C LEU A 110 -7.08 -1.96 15.49
N LYS A 111 -5.76 -1.83 15.28
CA LYS A 111 -4.73 -2.49 16.10
C LYS A 111 -4.76 -1.98 17.53
N ASN A 112 -4.95 -0.68 17.74
CA ASN A 112 -5.06 -0.10 19.07
C ASN A 112 -6.25 -0.68 19.84
N VAL A 113 -7.40 -0.85 19.16
CA VAL A 113 -8.62 -1.47 19.72
C VAL A 113 -8.39 -2.92 20.18
N VAL A 114 -7.55 -3.68 19.48
CA VAL A 114 -7.21 -5.07 19.82
C VAL A 114 -6.15 -5.16 20.93
N ASN A 115 -5.24 -4.18 21.03
CA ASN A 115 -4.13 -4.18 21.98
C ASN A 115 -4.44 -3.56 23.36
N ILE A 116 -5.51 -2.79 23.52
CA ILE A 116 -5.83 -2.16 24.81
C ILE A 116 -6.26 -3.22 25.84
N THR A 117 -5.43 -3.41 26.86
CA THR A 117 -5.74 -4.21 28.05
C THR A 117 -6.88 -3.58 28.86
N THR A 118 -8.12 -3.97 28.55
CA THR A 118 -9.32 -4.15 29.41
C THR A 118 -9.74 -3.12 30.48
N LEU A 119 -8.99 -2.05 30.77
CA LEU A 119 -9.20 -1.17 31.92
C LEU A 119 -9.55 0.29 31.57
N SER A 120 -9.62 0.67 30.29
CA SER A 120 -9.87 2.07 29.88
C SER A 120 -10.87 2.27 28.73
N MET A 121 -11.46 1.20 28.19
CA MET A 121 -12.55 1.27 27.20
C MET A 121 -13.64 0.26 27.55
N THR A 122 -14.90 0.67 27.45
CA THR A 122 -16.03 -0.25 27.55
C THR A 122 -16.17 -1.11 26.29
N ASP A 123 -16.81 -2.27 26.41
CA ASP A 123 -17.15 -3.13 25.27
C ASP A 123 -17.94 -2.38 24.19
N LYS A 124 -18.81 -1.43 24.57
CA LYS A 124 -19.57 -0.61 23.64
C LYS A 124 -18.63 0.29 22.82
N GLU A 125 -17.74 1.02 23.48
CA GLU A 125 -16.79 1.90 22.79
C GLU A 125 -15.85 1.10 21.88
N ARG A 126 -15.41 -0.10 22.31
CA ARG A 126 -14.65 -1.04 21.48
C ARG A 126 -15.42 -1.39 20.21
N MET A 127 -16.68 -1.80 20.33
CA MET A 127 -17.55 -2.11 19.19
C MET A 127 -17.77 -0.92 18.26
N ASP A 128 -17.99 0.28 18.81
CA ASP A 128 -18.22 1.49 18.03
C ASP A 128 -16.95 1.87 17.22
N VAL A 129 -15.74 1.63 17.74
CA VAL A 129 -14.50 1.85 16.97
C VAL A 129 -14.33 0.80 15.87
N VAL A 130 -14.57 -0.50 16.16
CA VAL A 130 -14.53 -1.56 15.14
C VAL A 130 -15.48 -1.27 13.98
N GLU A 131 -16.69 -0.79 14.27
CA GLU A 131 -17.69 -0.45 13.23
C GLU A 131 -17.22 0.68 12.33
N ARG A 132 -16.63 1.74 12.91
CA ARG A 132 -16.06 2.86 12.16
C ARG A 132 -14.89 2.41 11.30
N CYS A 133 -13.96 1.63 11.84
CA CYS A 133 -12.82 1.09 11.09
C CYS A 133 -13.28 0.26 9.90
N HIS A 134 -14.18 -0.71 10.12
CA HIS A 134 -14.76 -1.54 9.07
C HIS A 134 -15.46 -0.71 7.99
N SER A 135 -16.22 0.32 8.38
CA SER A 135 -16.93 1.22 7.48
C SER A 135 -16.00 2.11 6.66
N LYS A 136 -14.94 2.67 7.26
CA LYS A 136 -13.88 3.41 6.55
C LYS A 136 -13.19 2.50 5.53
N MET A 137 -12.76 1.31 5.96
CA MET A 137 -12.06 0.35 5.10
C MET A 137 -12.88 -0.06 3.88
N LYS A 138 -14.18 -0.34 4.07
CA LYS A 138 -15.10 -0.64 2.96
C LYS A 138 -15.20 0.52 1.96
N ARG A 139 -15.15 1.77 2.43
CA ARG A 139 -15.12 2.96 1.55
C ARG A 139 -13.79 3.05 0.78
N TYR A 140 -12.64 2.86 1.43
CA TYR A 140 -11.35 2.88 0.74
C TYR A 140 -11.23 1.78 -0.31
N ARG A 141 -11.67 0.55 0.00
CA ARG A 141 -11.73 -0.55 -0.98
C ARG A 141 -12.54 -0.19 -2.21
N ASN A 142 -13.74 0.35 -2.03
CA ASN A 142 -14.59 0.80 -3.14
C ASN A 142 -13.96 1.96 -3.91
N LEU A 143 -13.28 2.89 -3.23
CA LEU A 143 -12.61 4.04 -3.85
C LEU A 143 -11.40 3.60 -4.69
N VAL A 144 -10.63 2.62 -4.23
CA VAL A 144 -9.52 2.00 -4.97
C VAL A 144 -10.05 1.28 -6.23
N SER A 145 -11.12 0.49 -6.13
CA SER A 145 -11.78 -0.10 -7.31
C SER A 145 -12.27 0.96 -8.30
N TYR A 146 -12.96 2.00 -7.81
CA TYR A 146 -13.45 3.10 -8.67
C TYR A 146 -12.32 3.85 -9.37
N TYR A 147 -11.24 4.18 -8.63
CA TYR A 147 -10.07 4.85 -9.16
C TYR A 147 -9.36 4.00 -10.23
N THR A 148 -9.22 2.70 -9.96
CA THR A 148 -8.68 1.71 -10.90
C THR A 148 -9.49 1.69 -12.19
N ASN A 149 -10.80 1.47 -12.09
CA ASN A 149 -11.69 1.33 -13.25
C ASN A 149 -11.80 2.63 -14.04
N LYS A 150 -11.72 3.79 -13.38
CA LYS A 150 -11.66 5.11 -14.05
C LYS A 150 -10.39 5.28 -14.89
N ASN A 151 -9.23 4.87 -14.38
CA ASN A 151 -7.98 4.92 -15.14
C ASN A 151 -8.00 3.93 -16.32
N ILE A 152 -8.42 2.68 -16.10
CA ILE A 152 -8.58 1.67 -17.16
C ILE A 152 -9.54 2.16 -18.26
N SER A 153 -10.62 2.86 -17.89
CA SER A 153 -11.57 3.45 -18.86
C SER A 153 -10.91 4.47 -19.80
N VAL A 154 -9.90 5.21 -19.33
CA VAL A 154 -9.13 6.13 -20.20
C VAL A 154 -8.33 5.35 -21.24
N SER A 155 -7.72 4.22 -20.85
CA SER A 155 -7.03 3.32 -21.79
C SER A 155 -7.98 2.76 -22.84
N TYR A 156 -9.15 2.22 -22.44
CA TYR A 156 -10.16 1.73 -23.41
C TYR A 156 -10.59 2.80 -24.43
N LEU A 157 -10.79 4.05 -24.00
CA LEU A 157 -11.13 5.15 -24.89
C LEU A 157 -10.00 5.52 -25.86
N ARG A 158 -8.73 5.38 -25.46
CA ARG A 158 -7.55 5.58 -26.31
C ARG A 158 -7.37 4.42 -27.28
N ALA A 159 -7.48 3.18 -26.81
CA ALA A 159 -7.41 1.95 -27.59
C ALA A 159 -8.49 1.90 -28.70
N LYS A 160 -9.73 2.31 -28.39
CA LYS A 160 -10.82 2.42 -29.37
C LYS A 160 -10.50 3.40 -30.50
N LYS A 161 -9.74 4.48 -30.25
CA LYS A 161 -9.28 5.42 -31.28
C LYS A 161 -8.11 4.88 -32.10
N LYS A 162 -7.27 4.03 -31.51
CA LYS A 162 -6.11 3.37 -32.17
C LYS A 162 -6.47 2.07 -32.89
N ASN A 163 -7.71 1.59 -32.78
CA ASN A 163 -8.15 0.25 -33.21
C ASN A 163 -7.37 -0.90 -32.53
N ASP A 164 -6.94 -0.71 -31.28
CA ASP A 164 -6.17 -1.67 -30.47
C ASP A 164 -7.02 -2.21 -29.29
N LEU A 165 -8.33 -2.36 -29.50
CA LEU A 165 -9.27 -2.71 -28.44
C LEU A 165 -9.03 -4.13 -27.89
N ASP A 166 -8.76 -5.10 -28.77
CA ASP A 166 -8.64 -6.51 -28.41
C ASP A 166 -7.44 -6.79 -27.51
N ARG A 167 -6.32 -6.08 -27.71
CA ARG A 167 -5.14 -6.15 -26.84
C ARG A 167 -5.46 -5.65 -25.43
N ILE A 168 -6.15 -4.51 -25.32
CA ILE A 168 -6.52 -3.91 -24.03
C ILE A 168 -7.60 -4.74 -23.33
N MET A 169 -8.53 -5.33 -24.08
CA MET A 169 -9.45 -6.35 -23.57
C MET A 169 -8.70 -7.59 -23.04
N GLY A 170 -7.63 -8.04 -23.69
CA GLY A 170 -6.78 -9.13 -23.19
C GLY A 170 -5.93 -8.74 -21.97
N LEU A 171 -5.52 -7.48 -21.85
CA LEU A 171 -4.67 -6.99 -20.76
C LEU A 171 -5.44 -6.82 -19.44
N TYR A 172 -6.67 -6.31 -19.50
CA TYR A 172 -7.51 -6.08 -18.31
C TYR A 172 -8.62 -7.13 -18.13
N GLY A 173 -9.11 -7.72 -19.22
CA GLY A 173 -10.19 -8.71 -19.20
C GLY A 173 -9.70 -10.14 -19.03
N ASN A 174 -9.88 -10.69 -17.83
CA ASN A 174 -10.98 -11.64 -17.59
C ASN A 174 -10.98 -12.17 -16.14
N LYS A 175 -11.97 -11.71 -15.35
CA LYS A 175 -12.82 -12.48 -14.41
C LYS A 175 -13.53 -11.48 -13.48
N ASN A 176 -14.85 -11.51 -13.49
CA ASN A 176 -15.83 -10.80 -12.63
C ASN A 176 -16.24 -9.34 -12.96
N GLU A 177 -15.44 -8.49 -13.61
CA GLU A 177 -15.83 -7.07 -13.76
C GLU A 177 -16.43 -6.69 -15.12
N ARG A 178 -17.65 -7.20 -15.37
CA ARG A 178 -18.59 -6.58 -16.32
C ARG A 178 -19.37 -5.47 -15.58
N TYR A 179 -18.66 -4.45 -15.13
CA TYR A 179 -19.24 -3.28 -14.44
C TYR A 179 -19.13 -2.04 -15.33
N TRP A 180 -20.17 -1.85 -16.11
CA TRP A 180 -20.63 -0.58 -16.65
C TRP A 180 -21.58 0.08 -15.63
#